data_AF-A0A438ENJ9-F1
#
_entry.id   AF-A0A438ENJ9-F1
#
_cell.length_a   1.000
_cell.length_b   1.000
_cell.length_c   1.000
_cell.angle_alpha   90.00
_cell.angle_beta   90.00
_cell.angle_gamma   90.00
#
_symmetry.space_group_name_H-M   'P 1'
#
loop_
_entity.id
_entity.type
_entity.pdbx_description
1 polymer ?
#
loop_
_entity_poly.entity_id
_entity_poly.type
_entity_poly.pdbx_seq_one_letter_code
_entity_poly.pdbx_strand_id
1 'polypeptide(L)'
;MSGAGTPDFFYREAQRLGYAARSAFKLLQMQKQYKLIKPGSSVLDLGCAPGAWLQVACQSLGPLKNGGVVVGIDLKKVKVPSMHCDSRVKTVCADVMKLPKDEIRAFSPQRKGFSVILSDMCPLVSGITTKDAVLSAELGMQALHLAVGGPALAPSGDEIQKGSIMMILLLVQMMMASSSQDLAGFANHSSERHHG
;
A
#
# COMPACT_ATOMS: atom_id res chain seq x y z
N MET A 1 -31.12 18.83 -5.84
CA MET A 1 -30.27 18.98 -4.64
C MET A 1 -29.69 17.61 -4.32
N SER A 2 -28.40 17.42 -4.61
CA SER A 2 -27.69 16.14 -4.56
C SER A 2 -27.51 15.67 -3.11
N GLY A 3 -28.06 14.49 -2.79
CA GLY A 3 -27.88 13.84 -1.49
C GLY A 3 -26.44 13.41 -1.29
N ALA A 4 -25.68 14.20 -0.53
CA ALA A 4 -24.42 13.73 0.05
C ALA A 4 -24.75 12.66 1.09
N GLY A 5 -24.60 11.38 0.69
CA GLY A 5 -24.80 10.24 1.57
C GLY A 5 -23.89 10.34 2.79
N THR A 6 -24.43 10.04 3.97
CA THR A 6 -23.73 9.98 5.25
C THR A 6 -22.43 9.18 5.10
N PRO A 7 -21.24 9.76 5.38
CA PRO A 7 -20.00 9.01 5.30
C PRO A 7 -20.03 7.81 6.25
N ASP A 8 -19.61 6.63 5.76
CA ASP A 8 -19.61 5.41 6.55
C ASP A 8 -18.73 5.54 7.80
N PHE A 9 -19.00 4.71 8.81
CA PHE A 9 -18.32 4.75 10.11
C PHE A 9 -16.78 4.76 9.97
N PHE A 10 -16.22 3.97 9.05
CA PHE A 10 -14.77 3.86 8.86
C PHE A 10 -14.17 5.10 8.22
N TYR A 11 -14.91 5.78 7.35
CA TYR A 11 -14.47 7.07 6.84
C TYR A 11 -14.31 8.08 7.99
N ARG A 12 -15.33 8.19 8.87
CA ARG A 12 -15.29 9.11 10.01
C ARG A 12 -14.18 8.75 10.99
N GLU A 13 -14.01 7.47 11.25
CA GLU A 13 -12.98 6.99 12.16
C GLU A 13 -11.57 7.22 11.61
N ALA A 14 -11.36 7.04 10.29
CA ALA A 14 -10.10 7.37 9.65
C ALA A 14 -9.78 8.87 9.79
N GLN A 15 -10.76 9.75 9.55
CA GLN A 15 -10.59 11.19 9.77
C GLN A 15 -10.27 11.53 11.22
N ARG A 16 -10.99 10.93 12.18
CA ARG A 16 -10.76 11.13 13.62
C ARG A 16 -9.35 10.73 14.04
N LEU A 17 -8.84 9.64 13.47
CA LEU A 17 -7.48 9.14 13.71
C LEU A 17 -6.42 9.82 12.81
N GLY A 18 -6.82 10.73 11.93
CA GLY A 18 -5.93 11.47 11.04
C GLY A 18 -5.33 10.67 9.88
N TYR A 19 -5.97 9.57 9.49
CA TYR A 19 -5.65 8.84 8.27
C TYR A 19 -6.33 9.47 7.05
N ALA A 20 -5.60 9.51 5.92
CA ALA A 20 -6.07 10.10 4.67
C ALA A 20 -7.25 9.34 4.04
N ALA A 21 -7.41 8.05 4.34
CA ALA A 21 -8.53 7.24 3.88
C ALA A 21 -8.77 6.04 4.80
N ARG A 22 -10.00 5.50 4.75
CA ARG A 22 -10.38 4.27 5.47
C ARG A 22 -9.60 3.02 5.05
N SER A 23 -8.91 3.04 3.89
CA SER A 23 -8.03 1.94 3.46
C SER A 23 -6.82 1.75 4.38
N ALA A 24 -6.46 2.74 5.22
CA ALA A 24 -5.44 2.59 6.26
C ALA A 24 -5.73 1.40 7.19
N PHE A 25 -7.00 1.15 7.52
CA PHE A 25 -7.37 0.05 8.42
C PHE A 25 -7.03 -1.33 7.87
N LYS A 26 -7.08 -1.50 6.54
CA LYS A 26 -6.64 -2.75 5.90
C LYS A 26 -5.17 -3.00 6.24
N LEU A 27 -4.30 -2.02 5.92
CA LEU A 27 -2.86 -2.19 6.11
C LEU A 27 -2.49 -2.28 7.60
N LEU A 28 -3.18 -1.56 8.48
CA LEU A 28 -3.01 -1.70 9.93
C LEU A 28 -3.30 -3.12 10.41
N GLN A 29 -4.40 -3.72 9.95
CA GLN A 29 -4.76 -5.10 10.29
C GLN A 29 -3.72 -6.09 9.77
N MET A 30 -3.32 -5.97 8.51
CA MET A 30 -2.32 -6.85 7.91
C MET A 30 -0.95 -6.69 8.57
N GLN A 31 -0.54 -5.46 8.87
CA GLN A 31 0.69 -5.19 9.61
C GLN A 31 0.62 -5.77 11.02
N LYS A 32 -0.53 -5.68 11.71
CA LYS A 32 -0.72 -6.28 13.04
C LYS A 32 -0.53 -7.79 13.00
N GLN A 33 -1.13 -8.46 12.01
CA GLN A 33 -1.17 -9.92 11.87
C GLN A 33 0.12 -10.51 11.33
N TYR A 34 0.71 -9.91 10.29
CA TYR A 34 1.81 -10.51 9.53
C TYR A 34 3.16 -9.83 9.73
N LYS A 35 3.21 -8.66 10.39
CA LYS A 35 4.46 -7.89 10.61
C LYS A 35 5.25 -7.65 9.31
N LEU A 36 4.53 -7.29 8.25
CA LEU A 36 5.05 -7.12 6.88
C LEU A 36 6.21 -6.11 6.84
N ILE A 37 6.05 -4.98 7.51
CA ILE A 37 7.01 -3.88 7.53
C ILE A 37 7.79 -3.96 8.84
N LYS A 38 9.08 -4.24 8.75
CA LYS A 38 10.00 -4.21 9.90
C LYS A 38 10.51 -2.79 10.13
N PRO A 39 10.91 -2.42 11.36
CA PRO A 39 11.55 -1.14 11.61
C PRO A 39 12.76 -0.92 10.69
N GLY A 40 12.88 0.28 10.11
CA GLY A 40 13.97 0.62 9.19
C GLY A 40 13.87 0.04 7.77
N SER A 41 12.75 -0.59 7.39
CA SER A 41 12.54 -1.13 6.03
C SER A 41 12.59 -0.07 4.92
N SER A 42 12.91 -0.50 3.70
CA SER A 42 12.63 0.26 2.47
C SER A 42 11.30 -0.22 1.88
N VAL A 43 10.31 0.66 1.84
CA VAL A 43 8.94 0.33 1.41
C VAL A 43 8.60 1.07 0.13
N LEU A 44 8.05 0.35 -0.86
CA LEU A 44 7.41 0.91 -2.04
C LEU A 44 5.90 0.72 -1.92
N ASP A 45 5.12 1.78 -2.09
CA ASP A 45 3.66 1.78 -2.07
C ASP A 45 3.11 2.16 -3.46
N LEU A 46 2.54 1.18 -4.16
CA LEU A 46 2.01 1.34 -5.51
C LEU A 46 0.51 1.65 -5.47
N GLY A 47 0.10 2.72 -6.15
CA GLY A 47 -1.27 3.25 -6.06
C GLY A 47 -1.50 4.00 -4.76
N CYS A 48 -0.51 4.82 -4.35
CA CYS A 48 -0.47 5.37 -3.00
C CYS A 48 -1.52 6.47 -2.73
N ALA A 49 -2.27 6.97 -3.72
CA ALA A 49 -3.26 8.01 -3.49
C ALA A 49 -4.43 7.51 -2.61
N PRO A 50 -4.89 8.27 -1.59
CA PRO A 50 -4.50 9.63 -1.21
C PRO A 50 -3.36 9.73 -0.18
N GLY A 51 -2.70 8.63 0.17
CA GLY A 51 -1.54 8.59 1.07
C GLY A 51 -1.77 7.78 2.36
N ALA A 52 -2.90 7.07 2.48
CA ALA A 52 -3.26 6.35 3.70
C ALA A 52 -2.28 5.23 4.05
N TRP A 53 -1.77 4.50 3.05
CA TRP A 53 -0.80 3.44 3.25
C TRP A 53 0.61 3.98 3.50
N LEU A 54 0.97 5.15 2.94
CA LEU A 54 2.19 5.87 3.29
C LEU A 54 2.27 6.20 4.79
N GLN A 55 1.14 6.59 5.40
CA GLN A 55 1.06 6.86 6.83
C GLN A 55 1.36 5.61 7.66
N VAL A 56 0.66 4.51 7.36
CA VAL A 56 0.82 3.25 8.10
C VAL A 56 2.24 2.68 7.89
N ALA A 57 2.78 2.77 6.67
CA ALA A 57 4.13 2.33 6.37
C ALA A 57 5.18 3.15 7.14
N CYS A 58 5.04 4.48 7.17
CA CYS A 58 5.97 5.36 7.88
C CYS A 58 5.99 5.09 9.39
N GLN A 59 4.81 4.96 10.01
CA GLN A 59 4.70 4.59 11.42
C GLN A 59 5.35 3.22 11.70
N SER A 60 5.21 2.28 10.78
CA SER A 60 5.77 0.93 10.91
C SER A 60 7.30 0.89 10.83
N LEU A 61 7.95 1.93 10.28
CA LEU A 61 9.41 2.06 10.33
C LEU A 61 9.94 2.32 11.75
N GLY A 62 9.07 2.71 12.69
CA GLY A 62 9.43 3.05 14.06
C GLY A 62 10.20 4.37 14.16
N PRO A 63 10.91 4.61 15.29
CA PRO A 63 11.66 5.84 15.52
C PRO A 63 12.65 6.18 14.41
N LEU A 64 12.88 7.47 14.15
CA LEU A 64 13.77 7.96 13.08
C LEU A 64 15.17 7.35 13.10
N LYS A 65 15.71 7.04 14.29
CA LYS A 65 17.03 6.40 14.47
C LYS A 65 17.15 5.02 13.79
N ASN A 66 16.03 4.36 13.52
CA ASN A 66 16.02 3.07 12.82
C ASN A 66 16.21 3.24 11.30
N GLY A 67 16.16 4.47 10.77
CA GLY A 67 16.26 4.74 9.35
C GLY A 67 15.04 4.24 8.57
N GLY A 68 15.28 3.77 7.35
CA GLY A 68 14.24 3.33 6.41
C GLY A 68 13.73 4.42 5.48
N VAL A 69 12.89 4.01 4.53
CA VAL A 69 12.26 4.91 3.54
C VAL A 69 10.87 4.39 3.18
N VAL A 70 9.97 5.29 2.85
CA VAL A 70 8.72 4.96 2.15
C VAL A 70 8.66 5.77 0.87
N VAL A 71 8.49 5.10 -0.26
CA VAL A 71 8.29 5.73 -1.57
C VAL A 71 6.90 5.34 -2.07
N GLY A 72 6.05 6.32 -2.29
CA GLY A 72 4.74 6.14 -2.93
C GLY A 72 4.80 6.48 -4.41
N ILE A 73 4.24 5.63 -5.27
CA ILE A 73 4.05 5.92 -6.69
C ILE A 73 2.57 5.87 -7.03
N ASP A 74 2.08 6.92 -7.68
CA ASP A 74 0.69 6.99 -8.16
C ASP A 74 0.61 7.83 -9.43
N LEU A 75 -0.42 7.59 -10.25
CA LEU A 75 -0.74 8.42 -11.41
C LEU A 75 -1.16 9.83 -10.99
N LYS A 76 -1.75 9.97 -9.80
CA LYS A 76 -2.18 11.25 -9.22
C LYS A 76 -1.06 11.83 -8.37
N LYS A 77 -0.95 13.15 -8.39
CA LYS A 77 -0.03 13.86 -7.49
C LYS A 77 -0.51 13.72 -6.04
N VAL A 78 0.26 13.02 -5.21
CA VAL A 78 0.00 12.87 -3.77
C VAL A 78 0.92 13.80 -2.98
N LYS A 79 0.34 14.68 -2.17
CA LYS A 79 1.10 15.42 -1.16
C LYS A 79 1.31 14.50 0.03
N VAL A 80 2.56 14.40 0.51
CA VAL A 80 2.86 13.63 1.73
C VAL A 80 1.97 14.13 2.88
N PRO A 81 1.16 13.27 3.51
CA PRO A 81 0.34 13.65 4.66
C PRO A 81 1.21 14.23 5.78
N SER A 82 0.80 15.33 6.41
CA SER A 82 1.57 15.92 7.52
C SER A 82 1.46 15.11 8.82
N MET A 83 0.36 14.37 8.98
CA MET A 83 0.16 13.48 10.12
C MET A 83 0.64 12.06 9.77
N HIS A 84 1.28 11.39 10.73
CA HIS A 84 1.78 10.02 10.62
C HIS A 84 2.91 9.77 9.62
N CYS A 85 3.35 10.80 8.88
CA CYS A 85 4.54 10.74 8.04
C CYS A 85 5.63 11.67 8.55
N ASP A 86 6.88 11.32 8.24
CA ASP A 86 8.06 12.13 8.50
C ASP A 86 8.93 12.25 7.22
N SER A 87 10.15 12.77 7.36
CA SER A 87 11.08 13.04 6.26
C SER A 87 11.50 11.79 5.46
N ARG A 88 11.18 10.58 5.93
CA ARG A 88 11.46 9.32 5.23
C ARG A 88 10.44 9.02 4.12
N VAL A 89 9.34 9.76 4.03
CA VAL A 89 8.30 9.54 3.03
C VAL A 89 8.53 10.43 1.80
N LYS A 90 8.46 9.82 0.61
CA LYS A 90 8.53 10.50 -0.68
C LYS A 90 7.41 10.02 -1.57
N THR A 91 6.88 10.90 -2.41
CA THR A 91 5.88 10.55 -3.42
C THR A 91 6.40 10.88 -4.81
N VAL A 92 6.02 10.05 -5.78
CA VAL A 92 6.36 10.18 -7.20
C VAL A 92 5.07 10.10 -8.00
N CYS A 93 4.82 11.12 -8.83
CA CYS A 93 3.67 11.16 -9.73
C CYS A 93 4.09 10.54 -11.06
N ALA A 94 3.75 9.28 -11.30
CA ALA A 94 4.16 8.54 -12.48
C ALA A 94 3.28 7.32 -12.75
N ASP A 95 3.33 6.86 -14.00
CA ASP A 95 2.68 5.62 -14.43
C ASP A 95 3.63 4.44 -14.20
N VAL A 96 3.35 3.64 -13.16
CA VAL A 96 4.19 2.47 -12.83
C VAL A 96 4.24 1.43 -13.95
N MET A 97 3.24 1.39 -14.84
CA MET A 97 3.24 0.47 -15.99
C MET A 97 4.28 0.88 -17.04
N LYS A 98 4.73 2.14 -17.01
CA LYS A 98 5.68 2.71 -17.98
C LYS A 98 7.04 3.03 -17.38
N LEU A 99 7.16 3.01 -16.05
CA LEU A 99 8.41 3.27 -15.37
C LEU A 99 9.37 2.08 -15.49
N PRO A 100 10.61 2.29 -16.00
CA PRO A 100 11.64 1.27 -15.97
C PRO A 100 11.99 0.84 -14.54
N LYS A 101 12.31 -0.45 -14.36
CA LYS A 101 12.67 -0.99 -13.04
C LYS A 101 13.85 -0.26 -12.41
N ASP A 102 14.86 0.09 -13.20
CA ASP A 102 16.05 0.76 -12.68
C ASP A 102 15.75 2.18 -12.19
N GLU A 103 14.78 2.86 -12.78
CA GLU A 103 14.28 4.15 -12.27
C GLU A 103 13.55 3.95 -10.93
N ILE A 104 12.69 2.93 -10.84
CA ILE A 104 12.00 2.60 -9.57
C ILE A 104 13.02 2.26 -8.49
N ARG A 105 14.02 1.42 -8.81
CA ARG A 105 15.12 1.07 -7.89
C ARG A 105 15.94 2.30 -7.49
N ALA A 106 16.12 3.28 -8.37
CA ALA A 106 16.86 4.49 -8.05
C ALA A 106 16.21 5.33 -6.94
N PHE A 107 14.91 5.18 -6.69
CA PHE A 107 14.25 5.82 -5.54
C PHE A 107 14.59 5.18 -4.19
N SER A 108 15.11 3.95 -4.19
CA SER A 108 15.53 3.26 -2.96
C SER A 108 16.93 3.72 -2.49
N PRO A 109 17.22 3.65 -1.17
CA PRO A 109 18.54 3.95 -0.63
C PRO A 109 19.62 3.12 -1.32
N GLN A 110 20.67 3.80 -1.80
CA GLN A 110 21.80 3.17 -2.48
C GLN A 110 21.41 2.33 -3.72
N ARG A 111 20.20 2.54 -4.28
CA ARG A 111 19.63 1.78 -5.41
C ARG A 111 19.52 0.26 -5.18
N LYS A 112 19.48 -0.17 -3.91
CA LYS A 112 19.44 -1.59 -3.53
C LYS A 112 18.07 -2.26 -3.71
N GLY A 113 17.02 -1.48 -3.98
CA GLY A 113 15.65 -1.94 -4.08
C GLY A 113 14.88 -1.79 -2.76
N PHE A 114 13.65 -2.31 -2.77
CA PHE A 114 12.72 -2.23 -1.65
C PHE A 114 12.61 -3.58 -0.96
N SER A 115 12.66 -3.61 0.37
CA SER A 115 12.42 -4.84 1.14
C SER A 115 10.94 -5.21 1.22
N VAL A 116 10.04 -4.23 1.00
CA VAL A 116 8.58 -4.42 1.00
C VAL A 116 7.99 -3.67 -0.18
N ILE A 117 7.12 -4.33 -0.95
CA ILE A 117 6.31 -3.70 -1.99
C ILE A 117 4.83 -3.92 -1.67
N LEU A 118 4.10 -2.83 -1.51
CA LEU A 118 2.67 -2.78 -1.26
C LEU A 118 1.95 -2.35 -2.54
N SER A 119 0.74 -2.86 -2.76
CA SER A 119 -0.10 -2.42 -3.87
C SER A 119 -1.58 -2.39 -3.47
N ASP A 120 -2.17 -1.19 -3.47
CA ASP A 120 -3.64 -0.97 -3.46
C ASP A 120 -4.09 -0.38 -4.81
N MET A 121 -3.30 -0.59 -5.87
CA MET A 121 -3.64 -0.16 -7.23
C MET A 121 -4.98 -0.75 -7.68
N CYS A 122 -5.82 0.11 -8.24
CA CYS A 122 -7.12 -0.26 -8.78
C CYS A 122 -7.29 0.45 -10.13
N PRO A 123 -7.65 -0.26 -11.21
CA PRO A 123 -7.88 0.36 -12.50
C PRO A 123 -9.15 1.22 -12.48
N LEU A 124 -9.29 2.09 -13.47
CA LEU A 124 -10.58 2.75 -13.69
C LEU A 124 -11.60 1.68 -14.12
N VAL A 125 -12.61 1.46 -13.27
CA VAL A 125 -13.67 0.49 -13.51
C VAL A 125 -14.53 0.97 -14.68
N SER A 126 -14.56 0.17 -15.75
CA SER A 126 -15.38 0.43 -16.93
C SER A 126 -16.82 -0.08 -16.78
N GLY A 127 -17.05 -0.98 -15.81
CA GLY A 127 -18.32 -1.69 -15.62
C GLY A 127 -18.40 -2.98 -16.44
N ILE A 128 -17.38 -3.27 -17.26
CA ILE A 128 -17.27 -4.51 -18.02
C ILE A 128 -16.39 -5.46 -17.22
N THR A 129 -17.02 -6.41 -16.52
CA THR A 129 -16.36 -7.35 -15.59
C THR A 129 -15.09 -7.99 -16.14
N THR A 130 -15.13 -8.49 -17.37
CA THR A 130 -13.98 -9.17 -17.99
C THR A 130 -12.81 -8.22 -18.24
N LYS A 131 -13.10 -7.02 -18.75
CA LYS A 131 -12.09 -5.98 -18.98
C LYS A 131 -11.48 -5.50 -17.66
N ASP A 132 -12.32 -5.23 -16.67
CA ASP A 132 -11.87 -4.74 -15.36
C ASP A 132 -11.03 -5.79 -14.63
N ALA A 133 -11.35 -7.08 -14.79
CA ALA A 133 -10.55 -8.19 -14.27
C ALA A 133 -9.17 -8.28 -14.95
N VAL A 134 -9.10 -8.15 -16.27
CA VAL A 134 -7.82 -8.15 -17.02
C VAL A 134 -6.94 -6.98 -16.58
N LEU A 135 -7.48 -5.76 -16.51
CA LEU A 135 -6.72 -4.58 -16.08
C LEU A 135 -6.23 -4.71 -14.63
N SER A 136 -7.06 -5.29 -13.75
CA SER A 136 -6.65 -5.56 -12.36
C SER A 136 -5.53 -6.58 -12.31
N ALA A 137 -5.59 -7.63 -13.15
CA ALA A 137 -4.53 -8.62 -13.26
C ALA A 137 -3.23 -8.01 -13.80
N GLU A 138 -3.28 -7.12 -14.79
CA GLU A 138 -2.11 -6.43 -15.34
C GLU A 138 -1.39 -5.58 -14.29
N LEU A 139 -2.13 -4.76 -13.54
CA LEU A 139 -1.58 -4.00 -12.41
C LEU A 139 -0.93 -4.93 -11.38
N GLY A 140 -1.60 -6.06 -11.15
CA GLY A 140 -1.12 -7.07 -10.23
C GLY A 140 0.20 -7.73 -10.64
N MET A 141 0.28 -8.11 -11.92
CA MET A 141 1.48 -8.68 -12.50
C MET A 141 2.63 -7.68 -12.51
N GLN A 142 2.37 -6.38 -12.69
CA GLN A 142 3.41 -5.37 -12.59
C GLN A 142 3.96 -5.25 -11.17
N ALA A 143 3.09 -5.23 -10.15
CA ALA A 143 3.53 -5.22 -8.75
C ALA A 143 4.37 -6.47 -8.41
N LEU A 144 3.93 -7.65 -8.86
CA LEU A 144 4.67 -8.90 -8.72
C LEU A 144 6.03 -8.83 -9.42
N HIS A 145 6.08 -8.35 -10.66
CA HIS A 145 7.29 -8.25 -11.46
C HIS A 145 8.35 -7.29 -10.86
N LEU A 146 7.89 -6.20 -10.24
CA LEU A 146 8.77 -5.30 -9.47
C LEU A 146 9.30 -5.97 -8.21
N ALA A 147 8.51 -6.83 -7.60
CA ALA A 147 8.89 -7.50 -6.38
C ALA A 147 9.82 -8.70 -6.58
N VAL A 148 9.68 -9.48 -7.65
CA VAL A 148 10.55 -10.66 -7.86
C VAL A 148 11.79 -10.36 -8.71
N GLY A 149 11.94 -9.15 -9.24
CA GLY A 149 13.16 -8.71 -9.94
C GLY A 149 13.31 -9.20 -11.40
N GLY A 150 12.46 -10.08 -11.92
CA GLY A 150 12.55 -10.62 -13.29
C GLY A 150 11.28 -11.38 -13.71
N PRO A 151 11.20 -11.92 -14.95
CA PRO A 151 9.98 -12.55 -15.44
C PRO A 151 9.62 -13.74 -14.54
N ALA A 152 8.46 -13.68 -13.89
CA ALA A 152 7.92 -14.76 -13.06
C ALA A 152 7.58 -16.05 -13.86
N LEU A 153 7.99 -16.13 -15.13
CA LEU A 153 7.67 -17.17 -16.10
C LEU A 153 8.89 -17.46 -16.99
N ALA A 154 9.96 -18.00 -16.42
CA ALA A 154 10.94 -18.82 -17.13
C ALA A 154 11.46 -19.90 -16.17
N PRO A 155 11.32 -21.21 -16.48
CA PRO A 155 11.97 -22.26 -15.70
C PRO A 155 13.42 -22.36 -16.17
N SER A 156 14.26 -21.40 -15.79
CA SER A 156 15.70 -21.52 -15.93
C SER A 156 16.29 -21.32 -14.56
N GLY A 157 16.80 -22.43 -14.01
CA GLY A 157 17.47 -22.44 -12.72
C GLY A 157 18.66 -21.50 -12.76
N ASP A 158 18.54 -20.41 -12.02
CA ASP A 158 19.66 -19.71 -11.43
C ASP A 158 19.19 -19.12 -10.09
N GLU A 159 19.95 -19.50 -9.08
CA GLU A 159 19.99 -19.04 -7.70
C GLU A 159 18.95 -17.98 -7.30
N ILE A 160 17.84 -18.45 -6.71
CA ILE A 160 16.96 -17.64 -5.86
C ILE A 160 17.86 -16.93 -4.85
N GLN A 161 17.99 -15.62 -4.97
CA GLN A 161 18.71 -14.79 -4.01
C GLN A 161 17.96 -14.89 -2.67
N LYS A 162 18.34 -15.88 -1.86
CA LYS A 162 17.83 -16.17 -0.52
C LYS A 162 18.14 -14.97 0.37
N GLY A 163 17.26 -13.97 0.39
CA GLY A 163 17.61 -12.75 1.09
C GLY A 163 16.56 -11.66 1.18
N SER A 164 15.27 -11.95 1.01
CA SER A 164 14.13 -11.21 1.61
C SER A 164 12.85 -11.74 1.00
N ILE A 165 11.96 -12.28 1.83
CA ILE A 165 10.61 -12.66 1.40
C ILE A 165 9.88 -11.35 1.06
N MET A 166 9.89 -10.97 -0.22
CA MET A 166 9.15 -9.81 -0.72
C MET A 166 7.67 -10.18 -0.78
N MET A 167 6.94 -9.83 0.27
CA MET A 167 5.51 -10.07 0.34
C MET A 167 4.79 -9.02 -0.51
N ILE A 168 4.39 -9.40 -1.72
CA ILE A 168 3.47 -8.62 -2.54
C ILE A 168 2.11 -8.81 -1.94
N LEU A 169 1.54 -7.74 -1.42
CA LEU A 169 0.13 -7.74 -1.13
C LEU A 169 -0.61 -7.21 -2.36
N LEU A 170 -1.27 -8.12 -3.05
CA LEU A 170 -2.16 -7.81 -4.15
C LEU A 170 -3.60 -7.90 -3.66
N LEU A 171 -4.21 -6.76 -3.34
CA LEU A 171 -5.65 -6.70 -3.13
C LEU A 171 -6.35 -6.60 -4.50
N VAL A 172 -6.32 -7.68 -5.28
CA VAL A 172 -7.40 -7.92 -6.24
C VAL A 172 -8.59 -8.40 -5.42
N GLN A 173 -9.77 -7.84 -5.69
CA GLN A 173 -11.04 -7.95 -4.94
C GLN A 173 -11.21 -7.04 -3.71
N MET A 174 -11.78 -5.86 -3.98
CA MET A 174 -12.87 -5.33 -3.14
C MET A 174 -14.12 -4.90 -3.93
N MET A 175 -14.34 -5.45 -5.14
CA MET A 175 -15.62 -5.28 -5.86
C MET A 175 -16.28 -6.57 -6.36
N MET A 176 -15.79 -7.76 -6.00
CA MET A 176 -16.47 -9.03 -6.36
C MET A 176 -16.71 -9.99 -5.19
N ALA A 177 -16.52 -9.58 -3.93
CA ALA A 177 -16.91 -10.41 -2.80
C ALA A 177 -17.36 -9.54 -1.61
N SER A 178 -18.68 -9.46 -1.49
CA SER A 178 -19.51 -9.39 -0.28
C SER A 178 -18.89 -8.99 1.07
N SER A 179 -19.64 -8.10 1.72
CA SER A 179 -19.88 -8.02 3.17
C SER A 179 -18.97 -7.11 4.01
N SER A 180 -19.56 -5.96 4.36
CA SER A 180 -19.16 -4.93 5.32
C SER A 180 -18.94 -5.40 6.78
N GLN A 181 -18.58 -6.66 7.04
CA GLN A 181 -18.59 -7.21 8.40
C GLN A 181 -17.24 -7.18 9.15
N ASP A 182 -16.09 -7.17 8.47
CA ASP A 182 -14.80 -7.31 9.17
C ASP A 182 -14.27 -6.02 9.82
N LEU A 183 -14.78 -4.87 9.42
CA LEU A 183 -14.31 -3.60 9.98
C LEU A 183 -15.00 -3.27 11.33
N ALA A 184 -16.14 -3.88 11.66
CA ALA A 184 -16.92 -3.57 12.87
C ALA A 184 -16.23 -3.99 14.19
N GLY A 185 -15.33 -4.98 14.17
CA GLY A 185 -14.66 -5.46 15.37
C GLY A 185 -13.65 -4.48 15.98
N PHE A 186 -13.21 -3.45 15.26
CA PHE A 186 -12.12 -2.58 15.71
C PHE A 186 -12.58 -1.28 16.40
N ALA A 187 -13.79 -0.81 16.09
CA ALA A 187 -14.39 0.36 16.74
C ALA A 187 -14.47 0.20 18.27
N ASN A 188 -14.86 -0.99 18.71
CA ASN A 188 -15.09 -1.27 20.13
C ASN A 188 -13.79 -1.29 20.94
N HIS A 189 -12.67 -1.74 20.37
CA HIS A 189 -11.45 -1.97 21.14
C HIS A 189 -10.51 -0.75 21.25
N SER A 190 -10.83 0.33 20.51
CA SER A 190 -10.12 1.61 20.60
C SER A 190 -10.76 2.57 21.61
N SER A 191 -12.04 2.35 21.96
CA SER A 191 -12.75 3.13 22.98
C SER A 191 -12.41 2.72 24.41
N GLU A 192 -11.98 1.47 24.64
CA GLU A 192 -11.71 0.95 25.99
C GLU A 192 -10.34 1.34 26.56
N ARG A 193 -9.45 1.96 25.77
CA ARG A 193 -8.07 2.30 26.20
C ARG A 193 -7.85 3.76 26.62
N HIS A 194 -8.91 4.55 26.71
CA HIS A 194 -8.82 5.94 27.20
C HIS A 194 -9.61 6.23 28.48
N HIS A 195 -10.21 5.22 29.12
CA HIS A 195 -10.79 5.35 30.46
C HIS A 195 -10.28 4.19 31.32
N GLY A 196 -9.15 4.42 31.99
CA GLY A 196 -8.51 3.50 32.92
C GLY A 196 -7.25 4.12 33.49
#